data_AF-A0A9Q1CW83-F1
#
_entry.id   AF-A0A9Q1CW83-F1
#
_cell.length_a   1.000
_cell.length_b   1.000
_cell.length_c   1.000
_cell.angle_alpha   90.00
_cell.angle_beta   90.00
_cell.angle_gamma   90.00
#
_symmetry.space_group_name_H-M   'P 1'
#
loop_
_entity.id
_entity.type
_entity.pdbx_description
1 polymer ?
#
loop_
_entity_poly.entity_id
_entity_poly.type
_entity_poly.pdbx_seq_one_letter_code
_entity_poly.pdbx_strand_id
1 'polypeptide(L)'
;MLRYPVFALLKGPCQDVSGPQGALSRRPNTMAEPDYMDGDCDELIQPKKLINPVKTSRNHQDLHRELLMNQKRGLSPQNKPELQKVLERRKREQREEQEAREKREKRSDLELELLKRQQKLEQLELEQQKCEEEQENTPEFVKMKGNLRRTKHEAENQEHGVHGTSP
;
A
#
# COMPACT_ATOMS: atom_id res chain seq x y z
N MET A 1 -11.01 7.98 -47.35
CA MET A 1 -11.04 6.71 -46.60
C MET A 1 -9.74 5.96 -46.88
N LEU A 2 -8.78 6.03 -45.96
CA LEU A 2 -7.49 5.36 -46.12
C LEU A 2 -7.61 3.93 -45.61
N ARG A 3 -7.63 2.97 -46.53
CA ARG A 3 -7.57 1.54 -46.21
C ARG A 3 -6.12 1.17 -45.96
N TYR A 4 -5.74 1.07 -44.69
CA TYR A 4 -4.44 0.51 -44.34
C TYR A 4 -4.44 -0.99 -44.61
N PRO A 5 -3.37 -1.55 -45.20
CA PRO A 5 -3.22 -2.99 -45.28
C PRO A 5 -2.99 -3.54 -43.86
N VAL A 6 -3.83 -4.50 -43.48
CA VAL A 6 -3.63 -5.31 -42.27
C VAL A 6 -2.43 -6.20 -42.54
N PHE A 7 -1.27 -5.83 -41.99
CA PHE A 7 -0.13 -6.74 -41.95
C PHE A 7 -0.54 -7.95 -41.12
N ALA A 8 -0.51 -9.13 -41.74
CA ALA A 8 -0.59 -10.38 -41.02
C ALA A 8 0.58 -10.41 -40.03
N LEU A 9 0.26 -10.33 -38.74
CA LEU A 9 1.21 -10.54 -37.66
C LEU A 9 1.77 -11.95 -37.84
N LEU A 10 2.94 -12.04 -38.46
CA LEU A 10 3.70 -13.27 -38.58
C LEU A 10 4.04 -13.69 -37.15
N LYS A 11 3.22 -14.60 -36.62
CA LYS A 11 3.45 -15.30 -35.37
C LYS A 11 4.76 -16.05 -35.58
N GLY A 12 5.85 -15.47 -35.07
CA GLY A 12 7.16 -16.13 -35.08
C GLY A 12 7.04 -17.52 -34.45
N PRO A 13 7.90 -18.48 -34.83
CA PRO A 13 7.88 -19.79 -34.21
C PRO A 13 8.23 -19.63 -32.74
N CYS A 14 7.20 -19.64 -31.88
CA CYS A 14 7.34 -19.98 -30.49
C CYS A 14 7.99 -21.37 -30.46
N GLN A 15 9.20 -21.46 -29.92
CA GLN A 15 9.82 -22.73 -29.62
C GLN A 15 9.00 -23.40 -28.51
N ASP A 16 8.02 -24.17 -28.93
CA ASP A 16 7.35 -25.15 -28.09
C ASP A 16 8.34 -26.28 -27.83
N VAL A 17 9.11 -26.18 -26.74
CA VAL A 17 9.81 -27.32 -26.16
C VAL A 17 8.83 -28.16 -25.34
N SER A 18 7.82 -28.67 -26.02
CA SER A 18 7.00 -29.80 -25.58
C SER A 18 7.15 -30.89 -26.62
N GLY A 19 8.22 -31.67 -26.52
CA GLY A 19 8.41 -32.84 -27.36
C GLY A 19 7.38 -33.92 -27.00
N PRO A 20 6.51 -34.37 -27.92
CA PRO A 20 5.97 -35.71 -27.84
C PRO A 20 7.10 -36.67 -28.23
N GLN A 21 7.32 -37.63 -27.35
CA GLN A 21 8.20 -38.75 -27.57
C GLN A 21 7.70 -39.57 -28.79
N GLY A 22 8.64 -40.12 -29.56
CA GLY A 22 8.38 -41.30 -30.39
C GLY A 22 7.99 -41.04 -31.84
N ALA A 23 8.96 -40.65 -32.67
CA ALA A 23 8.95 -40.99 -34.10
C ALA A 23 10.40 -41.04 -34.61
N LEU A 24 11.16 -42.05 -34.18
CA LEU A 24 12.42 -42.38 -34.82
C LEU A 24 12.11 -42.96 -36.20
N SER A 25 12.51 -42.23 -37.23
CA SER A 25 12.59 -42.71 -38.61
C SER A 25 13.43 -44.00 -38.64
N ARG A 26 12.77 -45.15 -38.74
CA ARG A 26 13.40 -46.47 -38.86
C ARG A 26 14.10 -46.55 -40.21
N ARG A 27 15.39 -46.20 -40.26
CA ARG A 27 16.26 -46.58 -41.36
C ARG A 27 16.36 -48.12 -41.38
N PRO A 28 16.27 -48.81 -42.53
CA PRO A 28 16.58 -50.22 -42.56
C PRO A 28 18.08 -50.36 -42.39
N ASN A 29 18.51 -50.81 -41.20
CA ASN A 29 19.87 -51.31 -41.00
C ASN A 29 20.01 -52.56 -41.86
N THR A 30 20.60 -52.44 -43.05
CA THR A 30 21.06 -53.56 -43.86
C THR A 30 22.46 -53.94 -43.39
N MET A 31 22.58 -54.54 -42.21
CA MET A 31 23.76 -55.29 -41.81
C MET A 31 23.26 -56.49 -41.02
N ALA A 32 23.65 -57.69 -41.45
CA ALA A 32 23.21 -58.96 -40.89
C ALA A 32 23.35 -58.97 -39.36
N GLU A 33 22.28 -59.34 -38.66
CA GLU A 33 22.24 -59.57 -37.23
C GLU A 33 23.01 -60.86 -36.93
N PRO A 34 24.15 -60.80 -36.23
CA PRO A 34 24.80 -62.01 -35.77
C PRO A 34 24.04 -62.55 -34.56
N ASP A 35 23.67 -63.82 -34.65
CA ASP A 35 22.96 -64.59 -33.63
C ASP A 35 23.90 -64.79 -32.42
N TYR A 36 23.98 -63.80 -31.53
CA TYR A 36 24.68 -63.89 -30.25
C TYR A 36 23.67 -64.25 -29.17
N MET A 37 23.95 -65.37 -28.52
CA MET A 37 23.24 -65.97 -27.40
C MET A 37 22.67 -64.91 -26.43
N ASP A 38 21.35 -64.98 -26.21
CA ASP A 38 20.61 -64.25 -25.19
C ASP A 38 20.88 -64.86 -23.79
N GLY A 39 22.13 -64.76 -23.36
CA GLY A 39 22.62 -65.27 -22.09
C GLY A 39 23.56 -64.27 -21.44
N ASP A 40 23.06 -63.63 -20.37
CA ASP A 40 23.82 -62.92 -19.34
C ASP A 40 24.67 -61.72 -19.81
N CYS A 41 23.99 -60.64 -20.24
CA CYS A 41 24.60 -59.32 -20.40
C CYS A 41 24.35 -58.38 -19.21
N ASP A 42 24.30 -58.91 -17.98
CA ASP A 42 24.32 -58.10 -16.75
C ASP A 42 25.74 -57.63 -16.37
N GLU A 43 26.78 -58.00 -17.14
CA GLU A 43 28.17 -57.57 -16.94
C GLU A 43 28.56 -56.30 -17.72
N LEU A 44 27.67 -55.75 -18.55
CA LEU A 44 27.94 -54.49 -19.26
C LEU A 44 27.74 -53.29 -18.33
N ILE A 45 28.83 -52.59 -18.02
CA ILE A 45 28.80 -51.33 -17.25
C ILE A 45 28.00 -50.28 -18.04
N GLN A 46 26.71 -50.14 -17.73
CA GLN A 46 25.90 -49.06 -18.26
C GLN A 46 26.35 -47.73 -17.62
N PRO A 47 26.57 -46.66 -18.41
CA PRO A 47 26.89 -45.36 -17.86
C PRO A 47 25.76 -44.90 -16.93
N LYS A 48 26.08 -44.78 -15.64
CA LYS A 48 25.12 -44.34 -14.61
C LYS A 48 24.67 -42.92 -14.95
N LYS A 49 23.35 -42.71 -15.01
CA LYS A 49 22.78 -41.37 -15.21
C LYS A 49 23.23 -40.47 -14.06
N LEU A 50 24.10 -39.50 -14.38
CA LEU A 50 24.56 -38.53 -13.41
C LEU A 50 23.36 -37.76 -12.88
N ILE A 51 23.25 -37.74 -11.55
CA ILE A 51 22.15 -37.11 -10.86
C ILE A 51 22.39 -35.60 -10.87
N ASN A 52 21.48 -34.84 -11.49
CA ASN A 52 21.60 -33.39 -11.59
C ASN A 52 21.27 -32.74 -10.22
N PRO A 53 22.22 -32.05 -9.56
CA PRO A 53 22.03 -31.48 -8.23
C PRO A 53 20.91 -30.42 -8.16
N VAL A 54 20.66 -29.73 -9.29
CA VAL A 54 19.57 -28.74 -9.42
C VAL A 54 18.20 -29.42 -9.48
N LYS A 55 18.15 -30.65 -10.01
CA LYS A 55 16.94 -31.47 -10.12
C LYS A 55 16.74 -32.42 -8.94
N THR A 56 17.73 -32.59 -8.06
CA THR A 56 17.54 -33.28 -6.77
C THR A 56 17.13 -32.33 -5.65
N SER A 57 17.65 -31.10 -5.67
CA SER A 57 17.28 -30.11 -4.65
C SER A 57 15.83 -29.66 -4.85
N ARG A 58 14.94 -30.16 -3.99
CA ARG A 58 13.53 -29.76 -3.96
C ARG A 58 13.39 -28.26 -3.71
N ASN A 59 14.17 -27.73 -2.77
CA ASN A 59 14.18 -26.31 -2.42
C ASN A 59 14.48 -25.41 -3.65
N HIS A 60 15.46 -25.79 -4.47
CA HIS A 60 15.79 -25.03 -5.68
C HIS A 60 14.63 -25.03 -6.70
N GLN A 61 13.97 -26.17 -6.90
CA GLN A 61 12.83 -26.26 -7.80
C GLN A 61 11.62 -25.49 -7.29
N ASP A 62 11.40 -25.52 -5.99
CA ASP A 62 10.32 -24.80 -5.33
C ASP A 62 10.51 -23.29 -5.47
N LEU A 63 11.73 -22.80 -5.24
CA LEU A 63 12.10 -21.42 -5.50
C LEU A 63 11.92 -21.04 -6.98
N HIS A 64 12.40 -21.87 -7.92
CA HIS A 64 12.23 -21.59 -9.35
C HIS A 64 10.76 -21.48 -9.76
N ARG A 65 9.92 -22.39 -9.26
CA ARG A 65 8.46 -22.36 -9.49
C ARG A 65 7.83 -21.10 -8.89
N GLU A 66 8.21 -20.73 -7.67
CA GLU A 66 7.70 -19.54 -6.99
C GLU A 66 8.07 -18.26 -7.74
N LEU A 67 9.33 -18.12 -8.17
CA LEU A 67 9.79 -16.97 -8.95
C LEU A 67 9.01 -16.82 -10.25
N LEU A 68 8.79 -17.92 -10.99
CA LEU A 68 7.96 -17.92 -12.20
C LEU A 68 6.50 -17.57 -11.91
N MET A 69 5.94 -18.06 -10.81
CA MET A 69 4.57 -17.73 -10.38
C MET A 69 4.44 -16.25 -10.02
N ASN A 70 5.40 -15.68 -9.31
CA ASN A 70 5.41 -14.26 -8.93
C ASN A 70 5.54 -13.33 -10.14
N GLN A 71 6.36 -13.72 -11.13
CA GLN A 71 6.45 -13.02 -12.41
C GLN A 71 5.12 -13.09 -13.17
N LYS A 72 4.51 -14.27 -13.31
CA LYS A 72 3.20 -14.46 -13.98
C LYS A 72 2.07 -13.70 -13.28
N ARG A 73 2.10 -13.61 -11.95
CA ARG A 73 1.09 -12.92 -11.15
C ARG A 73 1.33 -11.42 -11.02
N GLY A 74 2.42 -10.88 -11.58
CA GLY A 74 2.75 -9.44 -11.49
C GLY A 74 3.01 -8.98 -10.05
N LEU A 75 3.33 -9.91 -9.15
CA LEU A 75 3.65 -9.64 -7.74
C LEU A 75 5.14 -9.31 -7.54
N SER A 76 5.95 -9.44 -8.60
CA SER A 76 7.35 -9.03 -8.58
C SER A 76 7.48 -7.51 -8.40
N PRO A 77 8.23 -7.02 -7.40
CA PRO A 77 8.55 -5.60 -7.23
C PRO A 77 9.46 -5.03 -8.33
N GLN A 78 10.02 -5.88 -9.19
CA GLN A 78 10.92 -5.45 -10.26
C GLN A 78 10.11 -4.81 -11.40
N ASN A 79 10.06 -3.47 -11.37
CA ASN A 79 9.72 -2.58 -12.47
C ASN A 79 8.36 -2.84 -13.13
N LYS A 80 7.26 -2.71 -12.36
CA LYS A 80 5.94 -2.48 -12.98
C LYS A 80 6.02 -1.25 -13.90
N PRO A 81 5.47 -1.29 -15.13
CA PRO A 81 5.46 -0.14 -16.02
C PRO A 81 4.69 1.02 -15.39
N GLU A 82 5.12 2.26 -15.66
CA GLU A 82 4.54 3.47 -15.04
C GLU A 82 3.02 3.55 -15.20
N LEU A 83 2.50 3.19 -16.37
CA LEU A 83 1.05 3.16 -16.62
C LEU A 83 0.31 2.21 -15.65
N GLN A 84 0.87 1.04 -15.35
CA GLN A 84 0.24 0.11 -14.42
C GLN A 84 0.25 0.65 -12.98
N LYS A 85 1.33 1.31 -12.55
CA LYS A 85 1.37 2.00 -11.26
C LYS A 85 0.30 3.09 -11.18
N VAL A 86 0.15 3.90 -12.24
CA VAL A 86 -0.87 4.95 -12.32
C VAL A 86 -2.29 4.37 -12.26
N LEU A 87 -2.57 3.29 -12.99
CA LEU A 87 -3.88 2.62 -12.93
C LEU A 87 -4.16 1.98 -11.56
N GLU A 88 -3.18 1.31 -10.96
CA GLU A 88 -3.30 0.75 -9.61
C GLU A 88 -3.55 1.86 -8.58
N ARG A 89 -2.83 2.98 -8.68
CA ARG A 89 -3.02 4.17 -7.84
C ARG A 89 -4.43 4.74 -8.00
N ARG A 90 -4.87 5.00 -9.24
CA ARG A 90 -6.22 5.52 -9.52
C ARG A 90 -7.32 4.60 -8.97
N LYS A 91 -7.12 3.28 -9.05
CA LYS A 91 -8.08 2.29 -8.50
C LYS A 91 -8.06 2.24 -6.97
N ARG A 92 -6.95 2.58 -6.31
CA ARG A 92 -6.90 2.75 -4.85
C ARG A 92 -7.60 4.04 -4.45
N GLU A 93 -7.24 5.15 -5.07
CA GLU A 93 -7.85 6.47 -4.81
C GLU A 93 -9.37 6.44 -5.00
N GLN A 94 -9.88 5.81 -6.07
CA GLN A 94 -11.33 5.65 -6.27
C GLN A 94 -12.01 4.85 -5.16
N ARG A 95 -11.37 3.78 -4.65
CA ARG A 95 -11.92 2.99 -3.54
C ARG A 95 -11.89 3.76 -2.23
N GLU A 96 -10.80 4.46 -1.95
CA GLU A 96 -10.65 5.30 -0.77
C GLU A 96 -11.65 6.46 -0.78
N GLU A 97 -11.87 7.09 -1.94
CA GLU A 97 -12.87 8.16 -2.10
C GLU A 97 -14.29 7.63 -1.92
N GLN A 98 -14.61 6.47 -2.47
CA GLN A 98 -15.91 5.82 -2.28
C GLN A 98 -16.12 5.43 -0.81
N GLU A 99 -15.13 4.85 -0.16
CA GLU A 99 -15.18 4.51 1.26
C GLU A 99 -15.27 5.76 2.15
N ALA A 100 -14.54 6.83 1.82
CA ALA A 100 -14.62 8.10 2.53
C ALA A 100 -15.99 8.75 2.37
N ARG A 101 -16.59 8.68 1.17
CA ARG A 101 -17.95 9.14 0.92
C ARG A 101 -18.97 8.32 1.69
N GLU A 102 -18.87 7.01 1.67
CA GLU A 102 -19.73 6.13 2.45
C GLU A 102 -19.56 6.39 3.95
N LYS A 103 -18.34 6.57 4.45
CA LYS A 103 -18.09 6.92 5.85
C LYS A 103 -18.73 8.25 6.20
N ARG A 104 -18.64 9.26 5.32
CA ARG A 104 -19.29 10.57 5.49
C ARG A 104 -20.81 10.47 5.49
N GLU A 105 -21.39 9.72 4.56
CA GLU A 105 -22.84 9.47 4.47
C GLU A 105 -23.35 8.63 5.64
N LYS A 106 -22.52 7.72 6.18
CA LYS A 106 -22.82 6.88 7.35
C LYS A 106 -22.53 7.58 8.69
N ARG A 107 -22.02 8.81 8.71
CA ARG A 107 -21.82 9.54 9.98
C ARG A 107 -23.20 9.82 10.59
N SER A 108 -23.34 9.47 11.87
CA SER A 108 -24.56 9.79 12.61
C SER A 108 -24.67 11.30 12.83
N ASP A 109 -25.89 11.83 12.87
CA ASP A 109 -26.15 13.23 13.22
C ASP A 109 -25.48 13.62 14.55
N LEU A 110 -25.48 12.70 15.52
CA LEU A 110 -24.79 12.87 16.80
C LEU A 110 -23.26 13.00 16.63
N GLU A 111 -22.65 12.23 15.72
CA GLU A 111 -21.21 12.31 15.44
C GLU A 111 -20.85 13.67 14.85
N LEU A 112 -21.69 14.19 13.96
CA LEU A 112 -21.53 15.54 13.40
C LEU A 112 -21.65 16.62 14.48
N GLU A 113 -22.58 16.47 15.42
CA GLU A 113 -22.75 17.41 16.53
C GLU A 113 -21.58 17.38 17.52
N LEU A 114 -21.08 16.18 17.86
CA LEU A 114 -19.88 16.03 18.68
C LEU A 114 -18.67 16.70 18.03
N LEU A 115 -18.49 16.52 16.72
CA LEU A 115 -17.40 17.16 15.97
C LEU A 115 -17.53 18.70 15.95
N LYS A 116 -18.74 19.22 15.79
CA LYS A 116 -19.01 20.67 15.91
C LYS A 116 -18.70 21.19 17.31
N ARG A 117 -19.09 20.45 18.35
CA ARG A 117 -18.80 20.82 19.74
C ARG A 117 -17.30 20.82 20.01
N GLN A 118 -16.57 19.82 19.52
CA GLN A 118 -15.12 19.77 19.61
C GLN A 118 -14.48 20.98 18.94
N GLN A 119 -14.85 21.30 17.69
CA GLN A 119 -14.31 22.46 16.97
C GLN A 119 -14.56 23.78 17.70
N LYS A 120 -15.72 23.93 18.35
CA LYS A 120 -16.02 25.11 19.16
C LYS A 120 -15.14 25.20 20.40
N LEU A 121 -14.87 24.07 21.07
CA LEU A 121 -13.97 24.04 22.22
C LEU A 121 -12.53 24.37 21.81
N GLU A 122 -12.04 23.78 20.71
CA GLU A 122 -10.70 24.09 20.18
C GLU A 122 -10.55 25.59 19.84
N GLN A 123 -11.57 26.23 19.28
CA GLN A 123 -11.57 27.67 19.04
C GLN A 123 -11.51 28.49 20.33
N LEU A 124 -12.30 28.12 21.35
CA LEU A 124 -12.29 28.80 22.64
C LEU A 124 -10.97 28.61 23.38
N GLU A 125 -10.35 27.44 23.30
CA GLU A 125 -9.01 27.18 23.85
C GLU A 125 -7.96 28.07 23.18
N LEU A 126 -8.02 28.18 21.85
CA LEU A 126 -7.11 29.03 21.08
C LEU A 126 -7.32 30.52 21.39
N GLU A 127 -8.56 30.96 21.55
CA GLU A 127 -8.89 32.34 21.94
C GLU A 127 -8.41 32.65 23.37
N GLN A 128 -8.60 31.73 24.32
CA GLN A 128 -8.09 31.88 25.68
C GLN A 128 -6.56 31.99 25.70
N GLN A 129 -5.86 31.10 24.99
CA GLN A 129 -4.39 31.16 24.87
C GLN A 129 -3.93 32.51 24.30
N LYS A 130 -4.61 33.02 23.26
CA LYS A 130 -4.31 34.34 22.69
C LYS A 130 -4.54 35.47 23.70
N CYS A 131 -5.63 35.42 24.47
CA CYS A 131 -5.93 36.43 25.48
C CYS A 131 -4.89 36.42 26.60
N GLU A 132 -4.45 35.23 27.03
CA GLU A 132 -3.38 35.06 28.02
C GLU A 132 -2.05 35.63 27.49
N GLU A 133 -1.68 35.27 26.26
CA GLU A 133 -0.48 35.79 25.60
C GLU A 133 -0.51 37.32 25.46
N GLU A 134 -1.64 37.90 25.04
CA GLU A 134 -1.83 39.36 24.96
C GLU A 134 -1.74 40.03 26.34
N GLN A 135 -2.24 39.37 27.40
CA GLN A 135 -2.16 39.89 28.77
C GLN A 135 -0.72 39.85 29.33
N GLU A 136 0.05 38.81 29.00
CA GLU A 136 1.46 38.72 29.32
C GLU A 136 2.27 39.77 28.57
N ASN A 137 1.98 39.99 27.28
CA ASN A 137 2.63 40.96 26.41
C ASN A 137 2.22 42.42 26.72
N THR A 138 1.12 42.63 27.45
CA THR A 138 0.70 43.97 27.89
C THR A 138 1.71 44.55 28.90
N PRO A 139 2.21 45.78 28.68
CA PRO A 139 3.21 46.37 29.56
C PRO A 139 2.70 46.61 30.98
N GLU A 140 3.59 46.44 31.97
CA GLU A 140 3.24 46.42 33.40
C GLU A 140 2.55 47.70 33.92
N PHE A 141 2.93 48.87 33.40
CA PHE A 141 2.32 50.14 33.81
C PHE A 141 0.83 50.22 33.45
N VAL A 142 0.41 49.55 32.37
CA VAL A 142 -1.01 49.44 31.99
C VAL A 142 -1.75 48.51 32.96
N LYS A 143 -1.12 47.40 33.35
CA LYS A 143 -1.63 46.44 34.35
C LYS A 143 -1.82 47.10 35.72
N MET A 144 -0.83 47.87 36.19
CA MET A 144 -0.93 48.62 37.46
C MET A 144 -2.03 49.70 37.44
N LYS A 145 -2.24 50.39 36.31
CA LYS A 145 -3.29 51.42 36.19
C LYS A 145 -4.70 50.84 36.35
N GLY A 146 -4.95 49.64 35.82
CA GLY A 146 -6.23 48.94 35.99
C GLY A 146 -6.51 48.55 37.44
N ASN A 147 -5.47 48.09 38.16
CA ASN A 147 -5.59 47.72 39.57
C ASN A 147 -5.89 48.93 40.46
N LEU A 148 -5.23 50.07 40.22
CA LEU A 148 -5.48 51.30 40.98
C LEU A 148 -6.90 51.87 40.75
N ARG A 149 -7.47 51.67 39.56
CA ARG A 149 -8.87 52.05 39.28
C ARG A 149 -9.86 51.17 40.03
N ARG A 150 -9.61 49.86 40.13
CA ARG A 150 -10.47 48.92 40.85
C ARG A 150 -10.47 49.20 42.35
N THR A 151 -9.29 49.36 42.96
CA THR A 151 -9.19 49.66 44.40
C THR A 151 -9.80 51.01 44.77
N LYS A 152 -9.69 52.04 43.92
CA LYS A 152 -10.37 53.33 44.14
C LYS A 152 -11.89 53.20 44.15
N HIS A 153 -12.46 52.40 43.24
CA HIS A 153 -13.90 52.21 43.13
C HIS A 153 -14.46 51.36 44.28
N GLU A 154 -13.68 50.39 44.77
CA GLU A 154 -13.98 49.60 45.97
C GLU A 154 -13.91 50.45 47.25
N ALA A 155 -12.95 51.37 47.34
CA ALA A 155 -12.86 52.33 48.44
C ALA A 155 -14.04 53.33 48.43
N GLU A 156 -14.40 53.90 47.27
CA GLU A 156 -15.55 54.80 47.15
C GLU A 156 -16.89 54.11 47.48
N ASN A 157 -17.06 52.84 47.12
CA ASN A 157 -18.26 52.06 47.47
C ASN A 157 -18.35 51.70 48.96
N GLN A 158 -17.23 51.57 49.67
CA GLN A 158 -17.23 51.33 51.13
C GLN A 158 -17.61 52.60 51.92
N GLU A 159 -17.28 53.79 51.41
CA GLU A 159 -17.60 55.07 52.09
C GLU A 159 -19.10 55.45 51.98
N HIS A 160 -19.80 55.00 50.94
CA HIS A 160 -21.24 55.28 50.75
C HIS A 160 -22.18 54.30 51.48
N GLY A 161 -21.64 53.25 52.12
CA GLY A 161 -22.43 52.20 52.79
C GLY A 161 -22.79 52.46 54.26
N VAL A 162 -22.35 53.56 54.87
CA VAL A 162 -22.40 53.72 56.35
C VAL A 162 -23.52 54.67 56.85
N HIS A 163 -24.30 55.32 55.97
CA HIS A 163 -25.25 56.38 56.39
C HIS A 163 -26.75 56.00 56.40
N GLY A 164 -27.11 54.72 56.46
CA GLY A 164 -28.52 54.36 56.46
C GLY A 164 -28.85 53.09 57.23
N THR A 165 -28.87 53.15 58.56
CA THR A 165 -29.83 52.42 59.42
C THR A 165 -29.62 52.78 60.89
N SER A 166 -30.56 53.50 61.50
CA SER A 166 -31.10 53.33 62.87
C SER A 166 -31.81 54.60 63.35
N PRO A 167 -32.76 54.53 64.32
CA PRO A 167 -33.62 53.42 64.75
C PRO A 167 -35.10 53.59 64.35
#